data_AF-A0A412IDP2-F1
#
_entry.id   AF-A0A412IDP2-F1
#
_cell.length_a   1.000
_cell.length_b   1.000
_cell.length_c   1.000
_cell.angle_alpha   90.00
_cell.angle_beta   90.00
_cell.angle_gamma   90.00
#
_symmetry.space_group_name_H-M   'P 1'
#
loop_
_entity.id
_entity.type
_entity.pdbx_description
1 polymer ?
#
loop_
_entity_poly.entity_id
_entity_poly.type
_entity_poly.pdbx_seq_one_letter_code
_entity_poly.pdbx_strand_id
1 'polypeptide(L)'
;MMMEKRIYNLDNVKVILILLVIIGHTLLNSYGDDGIEYIRFICRCFTMPLFTFISGYLTKKEQAFWKNVKYLLYPCLLFTVVNDILQMLVTPNYVFSWKQPGFAMWYLLALFIYRVLLPYLLRIKYVITLSFLLSWLVGFIPFIGNDYSLSRIFCFLPYFLLGYFVAHENRFSIIKDAIFTKLNWRGYYLCYRIYK
;
A
#
# COMPACT_ATOMS: atom_id res chain seq x y z
N MET A 1 -23.50 19.00 -12.20
CA MET A 1 -22.23 19.65 -11.81
C MET A 1 -21.93 19.29 -10.36
N MET A 2 -21.49 18.06 -10.09
CA MET A 2 -21.04 17.61 -8.77
C MET A 2 -19.52 17.47 -8.81
N MET A 3 -18.82 18.62 -8.79
CA MET A 3 -17.37 18.60 -8.59
C MET A 3 -17.08 18.18 -7.15
N GLU A 4 -16.29 17.11 -7.04
CA GLU A 4 -15.35 16.80 -5.97
C GLU A 4 -15.58 17.52 -4.63
N LYS A 5 -16.37 16.90 -3.74
CA LYS A 5 -16.06 17.01 -2.31
C LYS A 5 -14.79 16.19 -2.07
N ARG A 6 -13.63 16.75 -2.44
CA ARG A 6 -12.31 16.18 -2.14
C ARG A 6 -12.28 15.94 -0.63
N ILE A 7 -12.08 14.70 -0.21
CA ILE A 7 -12.09 14.35 1.22
C ILE A 7 -10.81 14.92 1.81
N TYR A 8 -10.87 16.16 2.31
CA TYR A 8 -9.73 16.93 2.85
C TYR A 8 -8.89 16.11 3.83
N ASN A 9 -9.55 15.28 4.65
CA ASN A 9 -8.90 14.40 5.62
C ASN A 9 -7.97 13.36 4.99
N LEU A 10 -8.29 12.83 3.79
CA LEU A 10 -7.44 11.83 3.13
C LEU A 10 -6.18 12.45 2.54
N ASP A 11 -6.25 13.69 2.07
CA ASP A 11 -5.07 14.38 1.53
C ASP A 11 -4.09 14.71 2.66
N ASN A 12 -4.56 15.10 3.84
CA ASN A 12 -3.71 15.28 5.03
C ASN A 12 -3.00 13.98 5.44
N VAL A 13 -3.70 12.85 5.40
CA VAL A 13 -3.09 11.54 5.72
C VAL A 13 -2.01 11.19 4.70
N LYS A 14 -2.21 11.44 3.41
CA LYS A 14 -1.16 11.21 2.39
C LYS A 14 0.08 12.05 2.65
N VAL A 15 -0.08 13.31 3.05
CA VAL A 15 1.06 14.19 3.39
C VAL A 15 1.85 13.59 4.55
N ILE A 16 1.18 13.18 5.63
CA ILE A 16 1.82 12.53 6.79
C ILE A 16 2.56 11.25 6.35
N LEU A 17 1.95 10.44 5.49
CA LEU A 17 2.59 9.23 4.98
C LEU A 17 3.83 9.53 4.14
N ILE A 18 3.77 10.53 3.27
CA ILE A 18 4.93 10.93 2.45
C ILE A 18 6.07 11.42 3.36
N LEU A 19 5.76 12.20 4.39
CA LEU A 19 6.76 12.59 5.39
C LEU A 19 7.36 11.37 6.11
N LEU A 20 6.53 10.39 6.45
CA LEU A 20 6.98 9.16 7.10
C LEU A 20 7.87 8.30 6.17
N VAL A 21 7.58 8.27 4.86
CA VAL A 21 8.46 7.67 3.84
C VAL A 21 9.82 8.37 3.84
N ILE A 22 9.82 9.70 3.77
CA ILE A 22 11.05 10.50 3.70
C ILE A 22 11.91 10.23 4.94
N ILE A 23 11.32 10.31 6.14
CA ILE A 23 12.03 10.02 7.40
C ILE A 23 12.57 8.58 7.40
N GLY A 24 11.77 7.61 6.98
CA GLY A 24 12.22 6.21 6.90
C GLY A 24 13.43 6.01 5.98
N HIS A 25 13.50 6.74 4.87
CA HIS A 25 14.62 6.66 3.92
C HIS A 25 15.83 7.50 4.32
N THR A 26 15.67 8.66 4.99
CA THR A 26 16.81 9.46 5.44
C THR A 26 17.57 8.75 6.57
N LEU A 27 16.85 8.01 7.43
CA LEU A 27 17.43 7.19 8.48
C LEU A 27 18.10 5.92 7.93
N LEU A 28 17.99 5.63 6.63
CA LEU A 28 18.56 4.42 6.04
C LEU A 28 20.10 4.38 6.16
N ASN A 29 20.75 5.55 6.22
CA ASN A 29 22.21 5.67 6.29
C ASN A 29 22.78 5.70 7.73
N SER A 30 21.91 5.66 8.74
CA SER A 30 22.28 5.75 10.16
C SER A 30 22.31 4.36 10.83
N TYR A 31 23.11 3.44 10.28
CA TYR A 31 23.26 2.09 10.84
C TYR A 31 24.04 2.11 12.17
N GLY A 32 23.61 1.31 13.15
CA GLY A 32 24.36 1.05 14.39
C GLY A 32 23.72 1.54 15.70
N ASP A 33 22.59 2.24 15.64
CA ASP A 33 21.80 2.64 16.81
C ASP A 33 20.46 1.89 16.84
N ASP A 34 20.22 1.14 17.91
CA ASP A 34 19.00 0.35 18.13
C ASP A 34 17.75 1.24 18.14
N GLY A 35 17.85 2.48 18.63
CA GLY A 35 16.75 3.44 18.63
C GLY A 35 16.36 3.86 17.22
N ILE A 36 17.33 4.07 16.34
CA ILE A 36 17.11 4.47 14.94
C ILE A 36 16.51 3.30 14.14
N GLU A 37 16.97 2.07 14.38
CA GLU A 37 16.39 0.89 13.74
C GLU A 37 14.94 0.65 14.16
N TYR A 38 14.60 0.90 15.43
CA TYR A 38 13.21 0.82 15.90
C TYR A 38 12.30 1.85 15.22
N ILE A 39 12.77 3.11 15.10
CA ILE A 39 12.05 4.16 14.37
C ILE A 39 11.86 3.77 12.90
N ARG A 40 12.90 3.26 12.24
CA ARG A 40 12.83 2.77 10.85
C ARG A 40 11.83 1.63 10.68
N PHE A 41 11.79 0.71 11.64
CA PHE A 41 10.83 -0.38 11.64
C PHE A 41 9.40 0.15 11.70
N ILE A 42 9.11 1.04 12.65
CA ILE A 42 7.80 1.70 12.77
C ILE A 42 7.42 2.42 11.48
N CYS A 43 8.31 3.27 10.94
CA CYS A 43 8.05 4.00 9.70
C CYS A 43 7.65 3.05 8.56
N ARG A 44 8.38 1.94 8.36
CA ARG A 44 8.05 0.97 7.30
C ARG A 44 6.76 0.19 7.58
N CYS A 45 6.54 -0.23 8.82
CA CYS A 45 5.37 -1.02 9.22
C CYS A 45 4.06 -0.28 9.04
N PHE A 46 4.02 1.04 9.24
CA PHE A 46 2.78 1.80 9.04
C PHE A 46 2.65 2.35 7.63
N THR A 47 3.75 2.82 7.04
CA THR A 47 3.64 3.58 5.78
C THR A 47 3.14 2.73 4.63
N MET A 48 3.74 1.56 4.40
CA MET A 48 3.40 0.73 3.24
C MET A 48 1.98 0.13 3.33
N PRO A 49 1.56 -0.46 4.47
CA PRO A 49 0.18 -0.91 4.63
C PRO A 49 -0.85 0.21 4.49
N LEU A 50 -0.60 1.38 5.09
CA LEU A 50 -1.57 2.47 5.11
C LEU A 50 -1.66 3.15 3.73
N PHE A 51 -0.54 3.27 3.01
CA PHE A 51 -0.53 3.74 1.62
C PHE A 51 -1.30 2.77 0.70
N THR A 52 -1.10 1.46 0.90
CA THR A 52 -1.84 0.40 0.19
C THR A 52 -3.34 0.47 0.47
N PHE A 53 -3.72 0.65 1.74
CA PHE A 53 -5.10 0.80 2.18
C PHE A 53 -5.77 2.02 1.53
N ILE A 54 -5.15 3.20 1.59
CA ILE A 54 -5.69 4.42 0.96
C ILE A 54 -5.85 4.22 -0.55
N SER A 55 -4.90 3.53 -1.19
CA SER A 55 -4.96 3.27 -2.61
C SER A 55 -6.11 2.33 -2.98
N GLY A 56 -6.43 1.35 -2.12
CA GLY A 56 -7.65 0.54 -2.22
C GLY A 56 -8.91 1.38 -2.03
N TYR A 57 -8.94 2.23 -1.01
CA TYR A 57 -10.07 3.12 -0.69
C TYR A 57 -10.43 4.05 -1.86
N LEU A 58 -9.43 4.56 -2.59
CA LEU A 58 -9.63 5.44 -3.74
C LEU A 58 -9.87 4.69 -5.06
N THR A 59 -9.72 3.36 -5.06
CA THR A 59 -9.91 2.55 -6.26
C THR A 59 -11.40 2.31 -6.50
N LYS A 60 -11.81 2.38 -7.77
CA LYS A 60 -13.19 2.11 -8.21
C LYS A 60 -13.28 0.69 -8.77
N LYS A 61 -14.48 0.08 -8.70
CA LYS A 61 -14.73 -1.28 -9.22
C LYS A 61 -14.38 -1.42 -10.70
N GLU A 62 -14.88 -0.49 -11.50
CA GLU A 62 -14.67 -0.46 -12.94
C GLU A 62 -13.60 0.58 -13.27
N GLN A 63 -12.52 0.12 -13.89
CA GLN A 63 -11.44 0.97 -14.33
C GLN A 63 -11.05 0.60 -15.75
N ALA A 64 -10.84 1.62 -16.58
CA ALA A 64 -10.30 1.40 -17.91
C ALA A 64 -8.87 0.85 -17.80
N PHE A 65 -8.67 -0.37 -18.31
CA PHE A 65 -7.37 -1.04 -18.32
C PHE A 65 -6.26 -0.14 -18.89
N TRP A 66 -6.53 0.49 -20.04
CA TRP A 66 -5.62 1.43 -20.70
C TRP A 66 -5.24 2.64 -19.83
N LYS A 67 -6.15 3.11 -18.97
CA LYS A 67 -5.84 4.18 -18.02
C LYS A 67 -4.83 3.70 -16.99
N ASN A 68 -5.01 2.50 -16.43
CA ASN A 68 -4.05 1.92 -15.48
C ASN A 68 -2.70 1.65 -16.13
N VAL A 69 -2.67 1.20 -17.39
CA VAL A 69 -1.40 1.04 -18.14
C VAL A 69 -0.69 2.39 -18.29
N LYS A 70 -1.39 3.43 -18.76
CA LYS A 70 -0.80 4.75 -19.01
C LYS A 70 -0.27 5.42 -17.73
N TYR A 71 -0.98 5.28 -16.61
CA TYR A 71 -0.65 6.02 -15.38
C TYR A 71 0.12 5.21 -14.33
N LEU A 72 0.18 3.87 -14.44
CA LEU A 72 0.91 3.02 -13.49
C LEU A 72 2.02 2.24 -14.19
N LEU A 73 1.68 1.45 -15.21
CA LEU A 73 2.65 0.56 -15.85
C LEU A 73 3.70 1.32 -16.66
N TYR A 74 3.29 2.33 -17.43
CA TYR A 74 4.21 3.13 -18.24
C TYR A 74 5.21 3.91 -17.36
N PRO A 75 4.79 4.67 -16.32
CA PRO A 75 5.73 5.28 -15.39
C PRO A 75 6.60 4.25 -14.67
N CYS A 76 6.04 3.11 -14.28
CA CYS A 76 6.82 2.03 -13.64
C CYS A 76 7.98 1.58 -14.54
N LEU A 77 7.71 1.25 -15.81
CA LEU A 77 8.73 0.82 -16.77
C LEU A 77 9.73 1.94 -17.08
N LEU A 78 9.24 3.15 -17.32
CA LEU A 78 10.08 4.32 -17.61
C LEU A 78 11.08 4.57 -16.47
N PHE A 79 10.59 4.64 -15.22
CA PHE A 79 11.46 4.87 -14.07
C PHE A 79 12.39 3.69 -13.80
N THR A 80 11.99 2.46 -14.11
CA THR A 80 12.87 1.27 -14.01
C THR A 80 14.08 1.44 -14.91
N VAL A 81 13.85 1.71 -16.19
CA VAL A 81 14.93 1.91 -17.17
C VAL A 81 15.82 3.09 -16.78
N VAL A 82 15.22 4.23 -16.37
CA VAL A 82 16.00 5.41 -15.96
C VAL A 82 16.87 5.10 -14.74
N ASN A 83 16.34 4.39 -13.73
CA ASN A 83 17.10 4.05 -12.53
C ASN A 83 18.25 3.09 -12.84
N ASP A 84 18.01 2.09 -13.68
CA ASP A 84 19.03 1.14 -14.11
C ASP A 84 20.16 1.82 -14.88
N ILE A 85 19.84 2.74 -15.80
CA ILE A 85 20.84 3.55 -16.51
C ILE A 85 21.66 4.37 -15.51
N LEU A 86 21.02 5.01 -14.53
CA LEU A 86 21.74 5.76 -13.50
C LEU A 86 22.65 4.87 -12.66
N GLN A 87 22.23 3.66 -12.30
CA GLN A 87 23.07 2.72 -11.56
C GLN A 87 24.26 2.22 -12.39
N MET A 88 24.08 2.00 -13.70
CA MET A 88 25.19 1.69 -14.60
C MET A 88 26.24 2.80 -14.66
N LEU A 89 25.84 4.07 -14.52
CA LEU A 89 26.77 5.21 -14.56
C LEU A 89 27.51 5.43 -13.23
N VAL A 90 26.88 5.12 -12.10
CA VAL A 90 27.43 5.40 -10.76
C VAL A 90 28.20 4.20 -10.20
N THR A 91 27.78 2.97 -10.51
CA THR A 91 28.33 1.75 -9.89
C THR A 91 29.16 0.95 -10.89
N PRO A 92 30.49 0.81 -10.68
CA PRO A 92 31.32 -0.06 -11.48
C PRO A 92 30.81 -1.51 -11.41
N ASN A 93 30.73 -2.19 -12.55
CA ASN A 93 30.25 -3.58 -12.68
C ASN A 93 28.76 -3.83 -12.34
N TYR A 94 27.89 -2.82 -12.47
CA TYR A 94 26.46 -3.03 -12.33
C TYR A 94 25.92 -4.00 -13.39
N VAL A 95 25.29 -5.09 -12.93
CA VAL A 95 24.59 -6.04 -13.79
C VAL A 95 23.12 -5.67 -13.80
N PHE A 96 22.63 -5.27 -14.96
CA PHE A 96 21.22 -4.97 -15.18
C PHE A 96 20.35 -6.18 -14.83
N SER A 97 19.38 -5.98 -13.92
CA SER A 97 18.48 -7.03 -13.46
C SER A 97 17.03 -6.57 -13.49
N TRP A 98 16.28 -7.03 -14.49
CA TRP A 98 14.82 -6.87 -14.57
C TRP A 98 14.07 -7.45 -13.36
N LYS A 99 14.73 -8.29 -12.57
CA LYS A 99 14.10 -9.02 -11.47
C LYS A 99 13.91 -8.16 -10.23
N GLN A 100 14.57 -7.01 -10.11
CA GLN A 100 14.45 -6.17 -8.92
C GLN A 100 13.99 -4.76 -9.28
N PRO A 101 12.67 -4.51 -9.36
CA PRO A 101 12.16 -3.16 -9.55
C PRO A 101 12.63 -2.25 -8.40
N GLY A 102 13.12 -1.06 -8.75
CA GLY A 102 13.65 -0.08 -7.79
C GLY A 102 12.62 0.36 -6.74
N PHE A 103 13.10 1.12 -5.74
CA PHE A 103 12.39 1.41 -4.48
C PHE A 103 10.91 1.81 -4.57
N ALA A 104 10.49 2.62 -5.54
CA ALA A 104 9.07 3.03 -5.68
C ALA A 104 8.30 2.23 -6.76
N MET A 105 9.01 1.54 -7.65
CA MET A 105 8.44 0.91 -8.84
C MET A 105 7.69 -0.36 -8.48
N TRP A 106 8.20 -1.13 -7.50
CA TRP A 106 7.51 -2.32 -7.01
C TRP A 106 6.07 -2.00 -6.56
N TYR A 107 5.87 -0.82 -5.96
CA TYR A 107 4.56 -0.41 -5.47
C TYR A 107 3.62 0.00 -6.63
N LEU A 108 4.13 0.68 -7.65
CA LEU A 108 3.36 0.98 -8.86
C LEU A 108 2.92 -0.30 -9.58
N LEU A 109 3.83 -1.27 -9.68
CA LEU A 109 3.54 -2.59 -10.23
C LEU A 109 2.48 -3.32 -9.39
N ALA A 110 2.62 -3.32 -8.05
CA ALA A 110 1.65 -3.90 -7.13
C ALA A 110 0.26 -3.29 -7.32
N LEU A 111 0.16 -1.96 -7.36
CA LEU A 111 -1.10 -1.25 -7.58
C LEU A 111 -1.74 -1.58 -8.94
N PHE A 112 -0.92 -1.68 -9.98
CA PHE A 112 -1.41 -2.09 -11.30
C PHE A 112 -2.02 -3.49 -11.24
N ILE A 113 -1.30 -4.45 -10.65
CA ILE A 113 -1.78 -5.84 -10.47
C ILE A 113 -3.06 -5.87 -9.65
N TYR A 114 -3.12 -5.18 -8.50
CA TYR A 114 -4.31 -5.17 -7.66
C TYR A 114 -5.54 -4.61 -8.39
N ARG A 115 -5.38 -3.51 -9.13
CA ARG A 115 -6.49 -2.89 -9.88
C ARG A 115 -7.00 -3.78 -11.01
N VAL A 116 -6.11 -4.49 -11.69
CA VAL A 116 -6.47 -5.44 -12.75
C VAL A 116 -7.14 -6.69 -12.16
N LEU A 117 -6.64 -7.19 -11.02
CA LEU A 117 -7.19 -8.37 -10.35
C LEU A 117 -8.48 -8.08 -9.57
N LEU A 118 -8.71 -6.85 -9.13
CA LEU A 118 -9.85 -6.44 -8.33
C LEU A 118 -11.20 -6.98 -8.83
N PRO A 119 -11.62 -6.78 -10.11
CA PRO A 119 -12.91 -7.30 -10.58
C PRO A 119 -13.06 -8.82 -10.48
N TYR A 120 -11.95 -9.56 -10.55
CA TYR A 120 -11.93 -11.02 -10.38
C TYR A 120 -11.96 -11.40 -8.91
N LEU A 121 -11.17 -10.72 -8.08
CA LEU A 121 -11.11 -10.91 -6.63
C LEU A 121 -12.46 -10.67 -5.95
N LEU A 122 -13.23 -9.67 -6.41
CA LEU A 122 -14.56 -9.37 -5.88
C LEU A 122 -15.62 -10.45 -6.17
N ARG A 123 -15.36 -11.39 -7.08
CA ARG A 123 -16.26 -12.54 -7.31
C ARG A 123 -16.12 -13.62 -6.22
N ILE A 124 -15.07 -13.55 -5.40
CA ILE A 124 -14.75 -14.55 -4.38
C ILE A 124 -15.39 -14.13 -3.05
N LYS A 125 -16.27 -14.97 -2.50
CA LYS A 125 -17.08 -14.67 -1.29
C LYS A 125 -16.24 -14.36 -0.03
N TYR A 126 -15.09 -15.02 0.14
CA TYR A 126 -14.21 -14.89 1.31
C TYR A 126 -12.85 -14.30 0.96
N VAL A 127 -12.81 -13.37 -0.01
CA VAL A 127 -11.55 -12.84 -0.55
C VAL A 127 -10.64 -12.20 0.50
N ILE A 128 -11.20 -11.51 1.51
CA ILE A 128 -10.42 -10.91 2.61
C ILE A 128 -9.71 -12.00 3.40
N THR A 129 -10.44 -13.00 3.89
CA THR A 129 -9.86 -14.14 4.64
C THR A 129 -8.80 -14.87 3.83
N LEU A 130 -9.08 -15.13 2.55
CA LEU A 130 -8.12 -15.77 1.65
C LEU A 130 -6.87 -14.92 1.43
N SER A 131 -6.99 -13.60 1.28
CA SER A 131 -5.83 -12.72 1.15
C SER A 131 -4.96 -12.68 2.42
N PHE A 132 -5.54 -12.78 3.61
CA PHE A 132 -4.77 -12.90 4.85
C PHE A 132 -4.03 -14.25 4.94
N LEU A 133 -4.71 -15.34 4.58
CA LEU A 133 -4.07 -16.67 4.52
C LEU A 133 -2.94 -16.68 3.50
N LEU A 134 -3.16 -16.10 2.32
CA LEU A 134 -2.15 -16.00 1.27
C LEU A 134 -0.96 -15.15 1.71
N SER A 135 -1.21 -13.99 2.34
CA SER A 135 -0.20 -13.12 2.92
C SER A 135 0.67 -13.86 3.94
N TRP A 136 0.05 -14.66 4.82
CA TRP A 136 0.77 -15.48 5.79
C TRP A 136 1.60 -16.58 5.09
N LEU A 137 1.01 -17.35 4.18
CA LEU A 137 1.69 -18.46 3.52
C LEU A 137 2.89 -18.01 2.69
N VAL A 138 2.78 -16.87 1.99
CA VAL A 138 3.87 -16.34 1.17
C VAL A 138 5.08 -15.94 2.01
N GLY A 139 4.89 -15.57 3.28
CA GLY A 139 5.99 -15.28 4.20
C GLY A 139 6.90 -16.48 4.48
N PHE A 140 6.41 -17.71 4.31
CA PHE A 140 7.20 -18.93 4.51
C PHE A 140 7.92 -19.44 3.25
N ILE A 141 7.71 -18.81 2.09
CA ILE A 141 8.27 -19.28 0.83
C ILE A 141 9.52 -18.45 0.49
N PRO A 142 10.75 -18.95 0.74
CA PRO A 142 11.97 -18.18 0.58
C PRO A 142 12.25 -17.79 -0.88
N PHE A 143 11.71 -18.54 -1.85
CA PHE A 143 11.92 -18.28 -3.28
C PHE A 143 11.08 -17.10 -3.83
N ILE A 144 10.02 -16.68 -3.13
CA ILE A 144 9.10 -15.63 -3.59
C ILE A 144 9.56 -14.21 -3.15
N GLY A 145 10.68 -14.11 -2.45
CA GLY A 145 11.10 -12.91 -1.70
C GLY A 145 11.64 -11.74 -2.52
N ASN A 146 12.61 -11.98 -3.41
CA ASN A 146 13.39 -10.91 -4.06
C ASN A 146 13.12 -10.72 -5.54
N ASP A 147 12.65 -11.76 -6.24
CA ASP A 147 12.31 -11.66 -7.65
C ASP A 147 10.94 -10.98 -7.83
N TYR A 148 10.94 -9.88 -8.57
CA TYR A 148 9.80 -9.01 -8.90
C TYR A 148 9.05 -8.40 -7.71
N SER A 149 9.62 -8.45 -6.50
CA SER A 149 8.94 -8.05 -5.25
C SER A 149 7.60 -8.75 -5.01
N LEU A 150 7.42 -9.98 -5.54
CA LEU A 150 6.16 -10.73 -5.47
C LEU A 150 5.70 -10.97 -4.03
N SER A 151 6.63 -11.27 -3.13
CA SER A 151 6.34 -11.40 -1.70
C SER A 151 5.59 -10.18 -1.15
N ARG A 152 6.04 -8.97 -1.49
CA ARG A 152 5.42 -7.72 -1.03
C ARG A 152 4.01 -7.55 -1.59
N ILE A 153 3.80 -7.93 -2.85
CA ILE A 153 2.49 -7.85 -3.52
C ILE A 153 1.46 -8.74 -2.80
N PHE A 154 1.83 -9.96 -2.44
CA PHE A 154 0.90 -10.82 -1.71
C PHE A 154 0.73 -10.39 -0.25
N CYS A 155 1.80 -9.95 0.41
CA CYS A 155 1.74 -9.49 1.80
C CYS A 155 0.81 -8.29 1.99
N PHE A 156 0.81 -7.35 1.03
CA PHE A 156 0.04 -6.10 1.13
C PHE A 156 -1.38 -6.17 0.51
N LEU A 157 -1.70 -7.22 -0.26
CA LEU A 157 -3.02 -7.46 -0.83
C LEU A 157 -4.20 -7.32 0.18
N PRO A 158 -4.16 -7.91 1.40
CA PRO A 158 -5.27 -7.78 2.34
C PRO A 158 -5.56 -6.32 2.72
N TYR A 159 -4.53 -5.48 2.85
CA TYR A 159 -4.70 -4.06 3.16
C TYR A 159 -5.36 -3.29 2.01
N PHE A 160 -5.02 -3.62 0.76
CA PHE A 160 -5.65 -3.05 -0.41
C PHE A 160 -7.14 -3.39 -0.47
N LEU A 161 -7.48 -4.66 -0.29
CA LEU A 161 -8.87 -5.13 -0.31
C LEU A 161 -9.67 -4.50 0.83
N LEU A 162 -9.13 -4.46 2.04
CA LEU A 162 -9.76 -3.77 3.17
C LEU A 162 -10.08 -2.32 2.81
N GLY A 163 -9.12 -1.58 2.27
CA GLY A 163 -9.35 -0.20 1.84
C GLY A 163 -10.51 -0.06 0.85
N TYR A 164 -10.55 -0.93 -0.15
CA TYR A 164 -11.61 -0.94 -1.15
C TYR A 164 -12.99 -1.24 -0.56
N PHE A 165 -13.10 -2.31 0.26
CA PHE A 165 -14.35 -2.68 0.92
C PHE A 165 -14.87 -1.58 1.83
N VAL A 166 -13.98 -0.89 2.55
CA VAL A 166 -14.35 0.24 3.41
C VAL A 166 -14.95 1.40 2.63
N ALA A 167 -14.49 1.66 1.41
CA ALA A 167 -14.99 2.74 0.58
C ALA A 167 -16.29 2.41 -0.17
N HIS A 168 -16.47 1.16 -0.62
CA HIS A 168 -17.50 0.79 -1.60
C HIS A 168 -18.62 -0.09 -1.04
N GLU A 169 -18.34 -0.85 0.01
CA GLU A 169 -19.37 -1.52 0.78
C GLU A 169 -19.56 -0.70 2.06
N ASN A 170 -20.76 -0.20 2.32
CA ASN A 170 -21.13 0.56 3.51
C ASN A 170 -21.01 -0.24 4.84
N ARG A 171 -20.10 -1.22 4.92
CA ARG A 171 -19.81 -2.10 6.03
C ARG A 171 -18.82 -1.52 7.02
N PHE A 172 -18.12 -0.42 6.70
CA PHE A 172 -17.20 0.19 7.67
C PHE A 172 -17.93 0.86 8.83
N SER A 173 -19.17 1.33 8.67
CA SER A 173 -20.01 1.74 9.81
C SER A 173 -20.31 0.55 10.71
N ILE A 174 -20.67 -0.60 10.13
CA ILE A 174 -20.98 -1.84 10.87
C ILE A 174 -19.74 -2.38 11.61
N ILE A 175 -18.56 -2.34 10.98
CA ILE A 175 -17.30 -2.78 11.59
C ILE A 175 -16.82 -1.76 12.63
N LYS A 176 -16.94 -0.45 12.37
CA LYS A 176 -16.68 0.58 13.39
C LYS A 176 -17.57 0.35 14.60
N ASP A 177 -18.87 0.24 14.41
CA ASP A 177 -19.79 0.08 15.51
C ASP A 177 -19.53 -1.24 16.23
N ALA A 178 -19.30 -2.35 15.54
CA ALA A 178 -18.99 -3.64 16.15
C ALA A 178 -17.63 -3.70 16.88
N ILE A 179 -16.58 -3.06 16.35
CA ILE A 179 -15.28 -3.03 17.02
C ILE A 179 -15.32 -2.07 18.21
N PHE A 180 -15.85 -0.86 18.06
CA PHE A 180 -15.85 0.17 19.10
C PHE A 180 -16.89 -0.08 20.21
N THR A 181 -18.04 -0.70 19.92
CA THR A 181 -18.96 -1.17 20.99
C THR A 181 -18.39 -2.34 21.77
N LYS A 182 -17.67 -3.26 21.10
CA LYS A 182 -17.11 -4.46 21.74
C LYS A 182 -15.81 -4.19 22.52
N LEU A 183 -15.06 -3.14 22.15
CA LEU A 183 -13.86 -2.69 22.88
C LEU A 183 -14.17 -1.84 24.13
N ASN A 184 -15.45 -1.49 24.38
CA ASN A 184 -15.92 -0.67 25.51
C ASN A 184 -15.02 0.57 25.80
N TRP A 185 -14.49 1.18 24.73
CA TRP A 185 -13.46 2.19 24.86
C TRP A 185 -14.13 3.54 25.18
N ARG A 186 -13.93 4.03 26.41
CA ARG A 186 -14.48 5.29 26.94
C ARG A 186 -14.22 6.54 26.06
N GLY A 187 -13.26 6.46 25.12
CA GLY A 187 -13.02 7.52 24.13
C GLY A 187 -14.17 7.73 23.12
N TYR A 188 -15.06 6.73 22.94
CA TYR A 188 -16.21 6.84 22.03
C TYR A 188 -17.16 7.98 22.41
N TYR A 189 -17.42 8.17 23.71
CA TYR A 189 -18.27 9.26 24.21
C TYR A 189 -17.64 10.65 24.07
N LEU A 190 -16.31 10.74 24.13
CA LEU A 190 -15.57 11.99 23.91
C LEU A 190 -15.59 12.40 22.44
N CYS A 191 -15.38 11.46 21.51
CA CYS A 191 -15.47 11.74 20.07
C CYS A 191 -16.90 12.08 19.62
N TYR A 192 -17.92 11.44 20.20
CA TYR A 192 -19.32 11.73 19.88
C TYR A 192 -19.75 13.14 20.28
N ARG A 193 -19.15 13.70 21.34
CA ARG A 193 -19.47 15.05 21.85
C ARG A 193 -18.77 16.18 21.10
N ILE A 194 -17.70 15.89 20.37
CA ILE A 194 -16.94 16.88 19.57
C ILE A 194 -17.56 17.06 18.17
N TYR A 195 -18.36 16.11 17.71
CA TYR A 195 -18.94 16.09 16.35
C TYR A 195 -20.39 16.58 16.27
N LYS A 196 -20.95 17.06 17.37
CA LYS A 196 -22.24 17.75 17.42
C LYS A 196 -22.01 19.23 17.73
#